data_AF-A0A534SQX1-F1
#
_entry.id   AF-A0A534SQX1-F1
#
_cell.length_a   1.000
_cell.length_b   1.000
_cell.length_c   1.000
_cell.angle_alpha   90.00
_cell.angle_beta   90.00
_cell.angle_gamma   90.00
#
_symmetry.space_group_name_H-M   'P 1'
#
loop_
_entity.id
_entity.type
_entity.pdbx_description
1 polymer ?
#
loop_
_entity_poly.entity_id
_entity_poly.type
_entity_poly.pdbx_seq_one_letter_code
_entity_poly.pdbx_strand_id
1 'polypeptide(L)' 'MDNILDVALHESSGSWGYLVVKIKKKSEQDFDKIIGAVRLGADAGKILVVVDEDIDARDADSVNWALTFNMQP' A
#
# COMPACT_ATOMS: atom_id res chain seq x y z
N MET A 1 -4.80 -13.95 3.61
CA MET A 1 -5.09 -12.52 3.86
C MET A 1 -6.39 -12.23 3.16
N ASP A 2 -7.45 -12.02 3.93
CA ASP A 2 -8.81 -11.76 3.44
C ASP A 2 -9.23 -10.30 3.66
N ASN A 3 -8.26 -9.42 3.94
CA ASN A 3 -8.49 -8.02 4.31
C ASN A 3 -7.85 -7.03 3.33
N ILE A 4 -7.37 -7.47 2.18
CA ILE A 4 -6.89 -6.61 1.08
C ILE A 4 -8.11 -6.19 0.26
N LEU A 5 -8.26 -4.88 0.03
CA LEU A 5 -9.40 -4.30 -0.69
C LEU A 5 -9.04 -3.86 -2.11
N ASP A 6 -7.83 -3.34 -2.32
CA ASP A 6 -7.32 -2.97 -3.65
C ASP A 6 -5.77 -3.01 -3.65
N VAL A 7 -5.21 -3.19 -4.84
CA VAL A 7 -3.77 -3.15 -5.10
C VAL A 7 -3.55 -2.31 -6.36
N ALA A 8 -2.82 -1.20 -6.21
CA ALA A 8 -2.60 -0.24 -7.27
C ALA A 8 -1.10 -0.08 -7.57
N LEU A 9 -0.75 -0.16 -8.85
CA LEU A 9 0.55 0.27 -9.38
C LEU A 9 0.34 1.63 -10.04
N HIS A 10 1.06 2.64 -9.56
CA HIS A 10 0.92 4.00 -10.09
C HIS A 10 1.68 4.17 -11.41
N GLU A 11 0.98 4.62 -12.45
CA GLU A 11 1.54 4.80 -13.80
C GLU A 11 2.71 5.79 -13.83
N SER A 12 2.73 6.77 -12.92
CA SER A 12 3.83 7.72 -12.74
C SER A 12 5.19 7.06 -12.50
N SER A 13 5.19 5.79 -12.09
CA SER A 13 6.37 4.96 -11.86
C SER A 13 6.63 3.91 -12.96
N GLY A 14 6.02 4.08 -14.14
CA GLY A 14 6.03 3.09 -15.22
C GLY A 14 5.20 1.83 -14.88
N SER A 15 4.21 1.98 -14.00
CA SER A 15 3.37 0.89 -13.47
C SER A 15 4.19 -0.25 -12.86
N TRP A 16 5.32 0.08 -12.23
CA TRP A 16 6.24 -0.91 -11.65
C TRP A 16 6.85 -0.46 -10.33
N GLY A 17 7.29 0.79 -10.22
CA GLY A 17 8.07 1.24 -9.07
C GLY A 17 7.27 1.54 -7.79
N TYR A 18 6.01 1.94 -7.92
CA TYR A 18 5.18 2.45 -6.81
C TYR A 18 3.91 1.62 -6.65
N LEU A 19 3.91 0.79 -5.59
CA LEU A 19 2.84 -0.13 -5.23
C LEU A 19 2.11 0.37 -3.99
N VAL A 20 0.78 0.46 -4.06
CA VAL A 20 -0.09 0.82 -2.95
C VAL A 20 -1.06 -0.32 -2.68
N VAL A 21 -1.12 -0.77 -1.42
CA VAL A 21 -2.04 -1.83 -0.98
C VAL A 21 -3.05 -1.24 0.00
N LYS A 22 -4.32 -1.26 -0.37
CA LYS A 22 -5.43 -0.86 0.49
C LYS A 22 -5.90 -2.02 1.33
N ILE A 23 -5.99 -1.85 2.64
CA ILE A 23 -6.46 -2.89 3.55
C ILE A 23 -7.62 -2.42 4.42
N LYS A 24 -8.46 -3.37 4.82
CA LYS A 24 -9.28 -3.23 6.02
C LYS A 24 -8.46 -3.71 7.21
N LYS A 25 -7.87 -2.79 7.97
CA LYS A 25 -7.04 -3.14 9.14
C LYS A 25 -7.86 -3.95 10.16
N LYS A 26 -7.40 -5.15 10.49
CA LYS A 26 -7.95 -6.02 11.54
C LYS A 26 -7.00 -6.10 12.74
N SER A 27 -5.71 -5.95 12.51
CA SER A 27 -4.67 -5.94 13.54
C SER A 27 -3.49 -5.06 13.16
N GLU A 28 -2.71 -4.60 14.16
CA GLU A 28 -1.46 -3.87 13.94
C GLU A 28 -0.44 -4.68 13.11
N GLN A 29 -0.49 -6.02 13.18
CA GLN A 29 0.40 -6.92 12.43
C GLN A 29 0.06 -7.03 10.94
N ASP A 30 -1.07 -6.47 10.49
CA ASP A 30 -1.50 -6.61 9.11
C ASP A 30 -0.53 -5.91 8.15
N PHE A 31 0.00 -4.76 8.55
CA PHE A 31 1.03 -4.04 7.80
C PHE A 31 2.27 -4.91 7.55
N ASP A 32 2.83 -5.49 8.62
CA ASP A 32 4.02 -6.35 8.53
C ASP A 32 3.78 -7.59 7.66
N LYS A 33 2.58 -8.19 7.77
CA LYS A 33 2.19 -9.34 6.95
C LYS A 33 2.15 -8.98 5.47
N ILE A 34 1.57 -7.83 5.12
CA ILE A 34 1.51 -7.36 3.72
C ILE A 34 2.91 -7.10 3.18
N ILE A 35 3.75 -6.40 3.95
CA ILE A 35 5.14 -6.13 3.54
C ILE A 35 5.91 -7.44 3.33
N GLY A 36 5.76 -8.40 4.24
CA GLY A 36 6.37 -9.73 4.11
C GLY A 36 5.89 -10.49 2.87
N ALA A 37 4.59 -10.48 2.58
CA ALA A 37 4.02 -11.16 1.41
C ALA A 37 4.47 -10.53 0.08
N VAL A 38 4.48 -9.19 -0.02
CA VAL A 38 4.93 -8.48 -1.23
C VAL A 38 6.40 -8.79 -1.50
N ARG A 39 7.26 -8.77 -0.47
CA ARG A 39 8.69 -9.10 -0.62
C ARG A 39 8.96 -10.53 -1.11
N LEU A 40 8.06 -11.48 -0.85
CA LEU A 40 8.23 -12.88 -1.27
C LEU A 40 7.71 -13.15 -2.68
N GLY A 41 6.83 -12.31 -3.22
CA GLY A 41 6.04 -12.67 -4.41
C GLY A 41 5.97 -11.62 -5.51
N ALA A 42 6.45 -10.39 -5.29
CA ALA A 42 6.37 -9.32 -6.28
C ALA A 42 7.75 -8.91 -6.79
N ASP A 43 7.93 -8.98 -8.11
CA ASP A 43 9.07 -8.39 -8.83
C ASP A 43 8.88 -6.88 -9.08
N ALA A 44 7.85 -6.27 -8.48
CA ALA A 44 7.46 -4.87 -8.62
C ALA A 44 7.20 -4.24 -7.25
N GLY A 45 7.17 -2.91 -7.18
CA GLY A 45 6.92 -2.16 -5.94
C GLY A 45 8.20 -1.85 -5.17
N LYS A 46 9.16 -1.18 -5.82
CA LYS A 46 10.37 -0.63 -5.16
C LYS A 46 10.01 0.23 -3.95
N ILE A 47 8.93 0.99 -4.07
CA ILE A 47 8.25 1.65 -2.96
C ILE A 47 6.90 0.94 -2.76
N LEU A 48 6.68 0.44 -1.54
CA LEU A 48 5.43 -0.14 -1.08
C LEU A 48 4.83 0.76 -0.01
N VAL A 49 3.57 1.16 -0.22
CA VAL A 49 2.77 1.86 0.79
C VAL A 49 1.54 1.02 1.08
N VAL A 50 1.19 0.88 2.35
CA VAL A 50 -0.04 0.22 2.77
C VAL A 50 -0.92 1.28 3.42
N VAL A 51 -2.19 1.33 3.04
CA VAL A 51 -3.15 2.34 3.48
C VAL A 51 -4.43 1.69 4.01
N ASP A 52 -5.13 2.41 4.88
CA ASP A 52 -6.41 1.98 5.45
C ASP A 52 -7.58 2.07 4.44
N GLU A 53 -8.75 1.56 4.84
CA GLU A 53 -9.90 1.36 3.95
C GLU A 53 -10.60 2.65 3.48
N ASP A 54 -10.29 3.78 4.10
CA ASP A 54 -10.79 5.11 3.76
C ASP A 54 -9.95 5.84 2.70
N ILE A 55 -8.75 5.35 2.39
CA ILE A 55 -7.85 5.92 1.39
C ILE A 55 -8.12 5.33 0.00
N ASP A 56 -8.08 6.15 -1.04
CA ASP A 56 -8.10 5.67 -2.43
C ASP A 56 -6.67 5.31 -2.87
N ALA A 57 -6.41 4.01 -3.09
CA ALA A 57 -5.07 3.55 -3.48
C ALA A 57 -4.64 4.00 -4.88
N ARG A 58 -5.58 4.41 -5.74
CA ARG A 58 -5.32 4.82 -7.13
C ARG A 58 -5.13 6.32 -7.28
N ASP A 59 -5.50 7.09 -6.26
CA ASP A 59 -5.26 8.53 -6.20
C ASP A 59 -3.99 8.83 -5.40
N ALA A 60 -2.96 9.33 -6.07
CA ALA A 60 -1.68 9.63 -5.44
C ALA A 60 -1.81 10.72 -4.36
N ASP A 61 -2.75 11.66 -4.52
CA ASP A 61 -2.95 12.73 -3.53
C ASP A 61 -3.61 12.20 -2.26
N SER A 62 -4.56 11.25 -2.38
CA SER A 62 -5.14 10.53 -1.24
C SER A 62 -4.07 9.76 -0.45
N VAL A 63 -3.15 9.08 -1.14
CA VAL A 63 -2.05 8.34 -0.50
C VAL A 63 -1.04 9.28 0.15
N ASN A 64 -0.69 10.38 -0.52
CA ASN A 64 0.20 11.40 0.03
C ASN A 64 -0.39 12.02 1.31
N TRP A 65 -1.70 12.31 1.32
CA TRP A 65 -2.38 12.77 2.53
C TRP A 65 -2.21 11.76 3.67
N ALA A 66 -2.48 10.47 3.42
CA ALA A 66 -2.34 9.44 4.44
C ALA A 66 -0.91 9.38 5.03
N LEU A 67 0.11 9.46 4.17
CA LEU A 67 1.52 9.48 4.61
C LEU A 67 1.83 10.67 5.54
N THR A 68 1.25 11.85 5.26
CA THR A 68 1.55 13.05 6.07
C THR A 68 0.98 13.02 7.48
N PHE A 69 -0.06 12.21 7.73
CA PHE A 69 -0.72 12.13 9.04
C PHE A 69 -0.46 10.82 9.78
N ASN A 70 -0.18 9.72 9.06
CA ASN A 70 -0.18 8.36 9.62
C ASN A 70 1.16 7.61 9.45
N MET A 71 2.25 8.30 9.10
CA MET A 71 3.59 7.72 9.02
C MET A 71 4.56 8.39 10.02
N GLN A 72 5.42 7.60 10.64
CA GLN A 72 6.60 8.04 11.39
C GLN A 72 7.85 7.46 10.70
N PRO A 73 8.78 8.30 10.19
CA PRO A 73 9.98 7.84 9.49
C PRO A 73 10.94 6.99 10.34
#